data_AF-A0A7Z1A4V2-F1
#
_entry.id   AF-A0A7Z1A4V2-F1
#
_cell.length_a   1.000
_cell.length_b   1.000
_cell.length_c   1.000
_cell.angle_alpha   90.00
_cell.angle_beta   90.00
_cell.angle_gamma   90.00
#
_symmetry.space_group_name_H-M   'P 1'
#
loop_
_entity.id
_entity.type
_entity.pdbx_description
1 polymer ?
#
loop_
_entity_poly.entity_id
_entity_poly.type
_entity_poly.pdbx_seq_one_letter_code
_entity_poly.pdbx_strand_id
1 'polypeptide(L)'
;MLPPHIKNRYSDHPQTIMRPVHLRLSEEIIQHLEETAQMHGFSRIQGLIRLYIRQGLDRDNSNYTLAHDTLFIEKLRKKGVSQSIIDEALTDVNQTCDLG
;
A
#
# COMPACT_ATOMS: atom_id res chain seq x y z
N MET A 1 -13.79 21.24 -7.05
CA MET A 1 -14.13 20.03 -6.27
C MET A 1 -12.89 19.68 -5.44
N LEU A 2 -12.98 19.59 -4.10
CA LEU A 2 -11.80 19.37 -3.24
C LEU A 2 -11.15 17.98 -3.47
N PRO A 3 -9.81 17.89 -3.57
CA PRO A 3 -9.11 16.61 -3.69
C PRO A 3 -9.38 15.67 -2.52
N PRO A 4 -9.49 14.36 -2.76
CA PRO A 4 -9.86 13.39 -1.73
C PRO A 4 -8.81 13.20 -0.62
N HIS A 5 -7.52 13.48 -0.88
CA HIS A 5 -6.49 13.48 0.16
C HIS A 5 -6.72 14.59 1.21
N ILE A 6 -7.29 15.74 0.83
CA ILE A 6 -7.62 16.84 1.75
C ILE A 6 -8.83 16.47 2.61
N LYS A 7 -9.83 15.79 2.02
CA LYS A 7 -11.03 15.34 2.75
C LYS A 7 -10.71 14.28 3.79
N ASN A 8 -9.79 13.36 3.48
CA ASN A 8 -9.40 12.29 4.40
C ASN A 8 -8.62 12.77 5.62
N ARG A 9 -7.97 13.94 5.54
CA ARG A 9 -7.19 14.52 6.63
C ARG A 9 -8.05 14.95 7.83
N TYR A 10 -9.34 15.19 7.63
CA TYR A 10 -10.25 15.75 8.65
C TYR A 10 -11.53 14.93 8.86
N SER A 11 -11.60 13.72 8.31
CA SER A 11 -12.74 12.81 8.47
C SER A 11 -12.41 11.68 9.44
N ASP A 12 -13.28 11.42 10.41
CA ASP A 12 -13.24 10.21 11.25
C ASP A 12 -13.44 8.92 10.43
N HIS A 13 -13.93 9.07 9.19
CA HIS A 13 -14.07 8.01 8.20
C HIS A 13 -13.34 8.40 6.90
N PRO A 14 -12.02 8.19 6.80
CA PRO A 14 -11.27 8.50 5.59
C PRO A 14 -11.81 7.67 4.40
N GLN A 15 -12.11 8.33 3.29
CA GLN A 15 -12.52 7.68 2.05
C GLN A 15 -11.35 6.89 1.47
N THR A 16 -11.49 5.58 1.37
CA THR A 16 -10.58 4.78 0.54
C THR A 16 -10.80 5.12 -0.92
N ILE A 17 -9.85 5.80 -1.55
CA ILE A 17 -9.88 6.09 -2.99
C ILE A 17 -9.57 4.79 -3.72
N MET A 18 -10.58 4.16 -4.32
CA MET A 18 -10.39 3.01 -5.20
C MET A 18 -10.38 3.47 -6.65
N ARG A 19 -9.43 2.95 -7.44
CA ARG A 19 -9.39 3.17 -8.89
C ARG A 19 -9.69 1.86 -9.61
N PRO A 20 -10.53 1.87 -10.66
CA PRO A 20 -10.81 0.67 -11.42
C PRO A 20 -9.55 0.24 -12.18
N VAL A 21 -9.31 -1.07 -12.22
CA VAL A 21 -8.29 -1.69 -13.07
C VAL A 21 -9.02 -2.59 -14.05
N HIS A 22 -8.81 -2.37 -15.35
CA HIS A 22 -9.39 -3.19 -16.41
C HIS A 22 -8.39 -4.30 -16.78
N LEU A 23 -8.80 -5.55 -16.64
CA LEU A 23 -7.99 -6.73 -16.96
C LEU A 23 -8.79 -7.67 -17.87
N ARG A 24 -8.17 -8.15 -18.95
CA ARG A 24 -8.72 -9.23 -19.78
C ARG A 24 -8.10 -10.55 -19.36
N LEU A 25 -8.94 -11.53 -19.07
CA LEU A 25 -8.56 -12.88 -18.67
C LEU A 25 -9.24 -13.87 -19.61
N SER A 26 -8.63 -15.05 -19.80
CA SER A 26 -9.29 -16.15 -20.49
C SER A 26 -10.41 -16.72 -19.62
N GLU A 27 -11.38 -17.38 -20.26
CA GLU A 27 -12.49 -18.05 -19.57
C GLU A 27 -11.99 -19.06 -18.54
N GLU A 28 -10.98 -19.85 -18.90
CA GLU A 28 -10.33 -20.83 -18.02
C GLU A 28 -9.80 -20.18 -16.73
N ILE A 29 -9.14 -19.02 -16.85
CA ILE A 29 -8.61 -18.30 -15.68
C ILE A 29 -9.75 -17.75 -14.82
N ILE A 30 -10.82 -17.25 -15.43
CA ILE A 30 -11.99 -16.76 -14.70
C ILE A 30 -12.63 -17.89 -13.91
N GLN A 31 -12.87 -19.04 -14.53
CA GLN A 31 -13.43 -20.22 -13.87
C GLN A 31 -12.56 -20.65 -12.69
N HIS A 32 -11.24 -20.73 -12.90
CA HIS A 32 -10.32 -21.10 -11.83
C HIS A 32 -10.32 -20.10 -10.66
N LEU A 33 -10.44 -18.80 -10.95
CA LEU A 33 -10.58 -17.75 -9.93
C LEU A 33 -11.89 -17.87 -9.16
N GLU A 34 -13.00 -18.23 -9.81
CA GLU A 34 -14.31 -18.42 -9.15
C GLU A 34 -14.29 -19.60 -8.18
N GLU A 35 -13.79 -20.75 -8.62
CA GLU A 35 -13.62 -21.94 -7.78
C GLU A 35 -12.72 -21.63 -6.58
N THR A 36 -11.59 -20.97 -6.83
CA THR A 36 -10.66 -20.56 -5.76
C THR A 36 -11.31 -19.56 -4.81
N ALA A 37 -12.07 -18.59 -5.31
CA ALA A 37 -12.73 -17.60 -4.48
C ALA A 37 -13.71 -18.28 -3.51
N GLN A 38 -14.50 -19.23 -3.99
CA GLN A 38 -15.43 -19.98 -3.16
C GLN A 38 -14.71 -20.80 -2.08
N MET A 39 -13.62 -21.50 -2.43
CA MET A 39 -12.81 -22.25 -1.47
C MET A 39 -12.23 -21.36 -0.37
N HIS A 40 -11.85 -20.13 -0.70
CA HIS A 40 -11.31 -19.14 0.24
C HIS A 40 -12.41 -18.32 0.95
N GLY A 41 -13.70 -18.64 0.76
CA GLY A 41 -14.82 -17.97 1.43
C GLY A 41 -15.20 -16.60 0.85
N PHE A 42 -14.70 -16.25 -0.34
CA PHE A 42 -15.08 -15.04 -1.05
C PHE A 42 -16.33 -15.27 -1.90
N SER A 43 -17.27 -14.33 -1.84
CA SER A 43 -18.49 -14.37 -2.67
C SER A 43 -18.27 -13.95 -4.12
N ARG A 44 -17.11 -13.34 -4.45
CA ARG A 44 -16.75 -12.86 -5.79
C ARG A 44 -15.24 -12.85 -5.98
N ILE A 45 -14.78 -13.01 -7.24
CA ILE A 45 -13.36 -13.02 -7.59
C ILE A 45 -12.62 -11.72 -7.24
N GLN A 46 -13.29 -10.56 -7.18
CA GLN A 46 -12.60 -9.30 -6.86
C GLN A 46 -12.02 -9.29 -5.43
N GLY A 47 -12.64 -10.03 -4.49
CA GLY A 47 -12.12 -10.18 -3.13
C GLY A 47 -10.80 -10.95 -3.14
N LEU A 48 -10.80 -12.10 -3.79
CA LEU A 48 -9.62 -12.95 -3.97
C LEU A 48 -8.49 -12.23 -4.72
N ILE A 49 -8.80 -11.57 -5.84
CA ILE A 49 -7.81 -10.83 -6.64
C ILE A 49 -7.13 -9.75 -5.79
N ARG A 50 -7.89 -8.99 -4.98
CA ARG A 50 -7.30 -7.98 -4.08
C ARG A 50 -6.37 -8.61 -3.03
N LEU A 51 -6.75 -9.76 -2.47
CA LEU A 51 -5.91 -10.49 -1.51
C LEU A 51 -4.60 -10.95 -2.17
N TYR A 52 -4.68 -11.57 -3.35
CA TYR A 52 -3.51 -12.10 -4.04
C TYR A 52 -2.58 -11.01 -4.55
N ILE A 53 -3.12 -9.89 -5.05
CA ILE A 53 -2.30 -8.72 -5.38
C ILE A 53 -1.57 -8.21 -4.13
N ARG A 54 -2.26 -8.08 -2.99
CA ARG A 54 -1.61 -7.67 -1.73
C ARG A 54 -0.51 -8.64 -1.32
N GLN A 55 -0.80 -9.94 -1.27
CA GLN A 55 0.17 -10.95 -0.86
C GLN A 55 1.36 -11.06 -1.83
N GLY A 56 1.12 -10.92 -3.12
CA GLY A 56 2.17 -10.87 -4.14
C GLY A 56 3.06 -9.65 -3.95
N LEU A 57 2.46 -8.46 -3.79
CA LEU A 57 3.19 -7.23 -3.49
C LEU A 57 3.95 -7.33 -2.16
N ASP A 58 3.36 -7.88 -1.10
CA ASP A 58 4.03 -8.05 0.20
C ASP A 58 5.22 -9.02 0.11
N ARG A 59 5.09 -10.08 -0.71
CA ARG A 59 6.16 -11.05 -0.97
C ARG A 59 7.28 -10.44 -1.82
N ASP A 60 6.93 -9.69 -2.87
CA ASP A 60 7.91 -9.07 -3.75
C ASP A 60 8.61 -7.89 -3.04
N ASN A 61 7.87 -7.18 -2.18
CA ASN A 61 8.34 -6.09 -1.34
C ASN A 61 8.84 -6.53 0.04
N SER A 62 9.07 -7.82 0.30
CA SER A 62 9.79 -8.22 1.52
C SER A 62 11.24 -7.72 1.53
N ASN A 63 11.78 -7.24 0.40
CA ASN A 63 13.02 -6.45 0.30
C ASN A 63 12.78 -4.92 0.32
N TYR A 64 11.52 -4.47 0.30
CA TYR A 64 11.10 -3.07 0.29
C TYR A 64 9.96 -2.86 1.30
N THR A 65 10.29 -3.08 2.57
CA THR A 65 9.38 -2.81 3.70
C THR A 65 9.91 -1.60 4.48
N LEU A 66 9.03 -0.83 5.14
CA LEU A 66 9.35 0.20 6.17
C LEU A 66 10.34 -0.29 7.27
N ALA A 67 10.60 -1.59 7.34
CA ALA A 67 11.67 -2.21 8.12
C ALA A 67 13.08 -1.72 7.71
N HIS A 68 13.30 -1.40 6.42
CA HIS A 68 14.57 -0.81 5.97
C HIS A 68 14.71 0.63 6.41
N ASP A 69 13.64 1.42 6.43
CA ASP A 69 13.67 2.79 6.93
C ASP A 69 13.91 2.82 8.44
N THR A 70 13.26 1.95 9.19
CA THR A 70 13.52 1.81 10.64
C THR A 70 14.93 1.31 10.92
N LEU A 71 15.45 0.32 10.18
CA LEU A 71 16.85 -0.13 10.31
C LEU A 71 17.85 0.95 9.87
N PHE A 72 17.51 1.74 8.85
CA PHE A 72 18.30 2.86 8.34
C PHE A 72 18.35 4.00 9.36
N ILE A 73 17.20 4.40 9.91
CA ILE A 73 17.04 5.37 11.00
C ILE A 73 17.82 4.93 12.24
N GLU A 74 17.71 3.65 12.63
CA GLU A 74 18.49 3.09 13.74
C GLU A 74 20.00 3.12 13.48
N LYS A 75 20.44 2.85 12.24
CA LYS A 75 21.86 2.96 11.86
C LYS A 75 22.35 4.42 11.89
N LEU A 76 21.53 5.38 11.47
CA LEU A 76 21.84 6.81 11.56
C LEU A 76 21.94 7.27 13.01
N ARG A 77 21.00 6.85 13.86
CA ARG A 77 21.04 7.14 15.30
C ARG A 77 22.29 6.55 15.96
N LYS A 78 22.66 5.30 15.64
CA LYS A 78 23.91 4.67 16.12
C LYS A 78 25.18 5.37 15.63
N LYS A 79 25.11 6.14 14.54
CA LYS A 79 26.20 6.99 14.04
C LYS A 79 26.17 8.43 14.59
N GLY A 80 25.26 8.73 15.51
CA GLY A 80 25.18 10.03 16.19
C GLY A 80 24.28 11.07 15.52
N VAL A 81 23.48 10.69 14.53
CA VAL A 81 22.49 11.60 13.95
C VAL A 81 21.37 11.82 14.96
N SER A 82 21.06 13.08 15.26
CA SER A 82 20.01 13.42 16.22
C SER A 82 18.62 13.09 15.65
N GLN A 83 17.71 12.70 16.54
CA GLN A 83 16.33 12.38 16.17
C GLN A 83 15.64 13.56 15.47
N SER A 84 15.95 14.80 15.89
CA SER A 84 15.40 16.02 15.27
C SER A 84 15.73 16.15 13.78
N ILE A 85 16.95 15.79 13.36
CA ILE A 85 17.38 15.85 11.96
C ILE A 85 16.70 14.75 11.14
N ILE A 86 16.50 13.58 11.76
CA ILE A 86 15.80 12.46 11.13
C ILE A 86 14.32 12.82 10.92
N ASP A 87 13.68 13.41 11.92
CA ASP A 87 12.27 13.81 11.86
C ASP A 87 12.05 14.94 10.85
N GLU A 88 12.97 15.91 10.77
CA GLU A 88 12.97 16.97 9.76
C GLU A 88 13.10 16.39 8.34
N ALA A 89 14.09 15.52 8.10
CA ALA A 89 14.29 14.88 6.80
C ALA A 89 13.09 14.00 6.37
N LEU A 90 12.47 13.29 7.32
CA LEU A 90 11.25 12.53 7.05
C LEU A 90 10.07 13.44 6.71
N THR A 91 9.97 14.60 7.37
CA THR A 91 8.93 15.59 7.09
C THR A 91 9.11 16.18 5.69
N ASP A 92 10.33 16.51 5.30
CA ASP A 92 10.67 17.07 3.99
C ASP A 92 10.37 16.10 2.83
N VAL A 93 10.76 14.82 2.98
CA VAL A 93 10.48 13.78 1.96
C VAL A 93 8.98 13.59 1.79
N ASN A 94 8.23 13.57 2.88
CA ASN A 94 6.77 13.44 2.82
C ASN A 94 6.10 14.69 2.25
N GLN A 95 6.67 15.89 2.43
CA GLN A 95 6.19 17.11 1.79
C GLN A 95 6.49 17.17 0.29
N THR A 96 7.61 16.60 -0.17
CA THR A 96 7.93 16.58 -1.60
C THR A 96 7.09 15.58 -2.39
N CYS A 97 6.60 14.52 -1.74
CA CYS A 97 5.64 13.58 -2.34
C CYS A 97 4.23 14.15 -2.55
N ASP A 98 3.89 15.28 -1.91
CA ASP A 98 2.59 15.97 -2.07
C ASP A 98 2.56 16.95 -3.29
N LEU A 99 3.65 17.05 -4.06
CA LEU A 99 3.79 17.92 -5.25
C LEU A 99 3.97 17.16 -6.59
N GLY A 100 3.80 15.83 -6.59
CA GLY A 100 3.92 14.97 -7.77
C GLY A 100 2.60 14.41 -8.28
#